data_AF-A0A1V6BP64-F1
#
_entry.id   AF-A0A1V6BP64-F1
#
_cell.length_a   1.000
_cell.length_b   1.000
_cell.length_c   1.000
_cell.angle_alpha   90.00
_cell.angle_beta   90.00
_cell.angle_gamma   90.00
#
_symmetry.space_group_name_H-M   'P 1'
#
loop_
_entity.id
_entity.type
_entity.pdbx_description
1 polymer ?
#
loop_
_entity_poly.entity_id
_entity_poly.type
_entity_poly.pdbx_seq_one_letter_code
_entity_poly.pdbx_strand_id
1 'polypeptide(L)'
;MRQYDFSGQRRLSFEYILFEGFNDTQRHAAALLQLLRGVECRVNLIRFHAIEDFPMRPSSEQLVNAFMARLNKAGLVATVRASRGEDILAACGQLSVKKKNEA
;
A
#
# COMPACT_ATOMS: atom_id res chain seq x y z
N MET A 1 -5.76 1.61 17.57
CA MET A 1 -4.97 2.64 16.84
C MET A 1 -5.13 4.05 17.39
N ARG A 2 -6.34 4.54 17.70
CA ARG A 2 -6.55 5.92 18.21
C ARG A 2 -6.05 6.21 19.64
N GLN A 3 -5.64 5.18 20.38
CA GLN A 3 -5.18 5.27 21.78
C GLN A 3 -3.64 5.22 21.93
N TYR A 4 -2.90 5.18 20.82
CA TYR A 4 -1.44 5.07 20.88
C TYR A 4 -0.79 6.42 20.59
N ASP A 5 0.10 6.84 21.49
CA ASP A 5 0.85 8.08 21.34
C ASP A 5 2.03 7.87 20.39
N PHE A 6 1.93 8.44 19.18
CA PHE A 6 2.98 8.40 18.17
C PHE A 6 3.92 9.62 18.24
N SER A 7 3.80 10.48 19.26
CA SER A 7 4.58 11.72 19.38
C SER A 7 6.10 11.51 19.41
N GLY A 8 6.57 10.34 19.86
CA GLY A 8 7.99 10.01 19.99
C GLY A 8 8.64 9.23 18.83
N GLN A 9 7.88 8.78 17.82
CA GLN A 9 8.41 7.97 16.71
C GLN A 9 7.91 8.45 15.34
N ARG A 10 8.76 8.26 14.31
CA ARG A 10 8.52 8.53 12.88
C ARG A 10 7.02 8.48 12.51
N ARG A 11 6.50 9.59 11.98
CA ARG A 11 5.13 9.75 11.44
C ARG A 11 4.54 8.43 10.93
N LEU A 12 3.39 8.06 11.48
CA LEU A 12 2.65 6.84 11.12
C LEU A 12 2.45 6.77 9.60
N SER A 13 2.71 5.61 9.01
CA SER A 13 2.55 5.39 7.58
C SER A 13 1.76 4.12 7.33
N PHE A 14 0.79 4.20 6.43
CA PHE A 14 0.01 3.07 5.95
C PHE A 14 0.53 2.65 4.58
N GLU A 15 0.58 1.36 4.31
CA GLU A 15 0.86 0.82 2.99
C GLU A 15 -0.47 0.36 2.35
N TYR A 16 -0.69 0.74 1.09
CA TYR A 16 -1.93 0.44 0.37
C TYR A 16 -1.60 -0.08 -1.03
N ILE A 17 -1.88 -1.36 -1.26
CA ILE A 17 -1.65 -2.01 -2.55
C ILE A 17 -2.91 -1.82 -3.40
N LEU A 18 -2.75 -1.35 -4.65
CA LEU A 18 -3.86 -1.10 -5.56
C LEU A 18 -4.03 -2.25 -6.56
N PHE A 19 -5.23 -2.83 -6.57
CA PHE A 19 -5.66 -3.88 -7.48
C PHE A 19 -6.78 -3.37 -8.39
N GLU A 20 -6.64 -3.65 -9.68
CA GLU A 20 -7.54 -3.17 -10.72
C GLU A 20 -8.99 -3.59 -10.46
N GLY A 21 -9.88 -2.61 -10.32
CA GLY A 21 -11.31 -2.81 -10.13
C GLY A 21 -11.72 -3.31 -8.74
N PHE A 22 -10.76 -3.68 -7.88
CA PHE A 22 -11.05 -4.23 -6.55
C PHE A 22 -11.04 -3.14 -5.46
N ASN A 23 -9.94 -2.39 -5.34
CA ASN A 23 -9.77 -1.41 -4.26
C ASN A 23 -9.21 -0.06 -4.75
N ASP A 24 -9.33 0.22 -6.03
CA ASP A 24 -8.65 1.35 -6.69
C ASP A 24 -9.60 2.44 -7.23
N THR A 25 -10.91 2.26 -7.07
CA THR A 25 -11.92 3.24 -7.47
C THR A 25 -11.97 4.52 -6.60
N GLN A 26 -12.65 5.55 -7.10
CA GLN A 26 -12.94 6.78 -6.32
C GLN A 26 -13.66 6.51 -4.99
N ARG A 27 -14.52 5.49 -4.94
CA ARG A 27 -15.23 5.09 -3.72
C ARG A 27 -14.24 4.63 -2.64
N HIS A 28 -13.22 3.89 -3.04
CA HIS A 28 -12.20 3.39 -2.13
C HIS A 28 -11.31 4.51 -1.60
N ALA A 29 -10.95 5.48 -2.44
CA ALA A 29 -10.25 6.69 -1.98
C ALA A 29 -11.07 7.47 -0.94
N ALA A 30 -12.38 7.66 -1.18
CA ALA A 30 -13.26 8.34 -0.23
C ALA A 30 -13.37 7.60 1.10
N ALA A 31 -13.52 6.27 1.06
CA ALA A 31 -13.55 5.43 2.26
C ALA A 31 -12.23 5.50 3.04
N LEU A 32 -11.07 5.49 2.34
CA LEU A 32 -9.76 5.61 2.97
C LEU A 32 -9.58 6.96 3.68
N LEU A 33 -10.00 8.06 3.04
CA LEU A 33 -9.99 9.39 3.64
C LEU A 33 -10.86 9.46 4.90
N GLN A 34 -12.04 8.83 4.87
CA GLN A 34 -12.92 8.77 6.03
C GLN A 34 -12.31 7.94 7.17
N LEU A 35 -11.68 6.81 6.85
CA LEU A 35 -11.06 5.91 7.83
C LEU A 35 -9.90 6.60 8.56
N LEU A 36 -9.09 7.36 7.82
CA LEU A 36 -7.88 8.01 8.32
C LEU A 36 -8.10 9.44 8.80
N ARG A 37 -9.36 9.90 8.84
CA ARG A 37 -9.70 11.25 9.29
C ARG A 37 -9.23 11.47 10.74
N GLY A 38 -8.44 12.52 10.94
CA GLY A 38 -7.91 12.91 12.26
C GLY A 38 -6.68 12.12 12.71
N VAL A 39 -6.11 11.26 11.85
CA VAL A 39 -4.85 10.56 12.11
C VAL A 39 -3.73 11.30 11.39
N GLU A 40 -2.70 11.73 12.10
CA GLU A 40 -1.50 12.26 11.46
C GLU A 40 -0.70 11.10 10.85
N CYS A 41 -0.94 10.83 9.57
CA CYS A 41 -0.28 9.74 8.86
C CYS A 41 0.04 10.06 7.40
N ARG A 42 0.83 9.18 6.79
CA ARG A 42 1.05 9.11 5.34
C ARG A 42 0.49 7.81 4.78
N VAL A 43 0.15 7.82 3.49
CA VAL A 43 -0.18 6.60 2.74
C VAL A 43 0.85 6.38 1.65
N ASN A 44 1.50 5.22 1.67
CA ASN A 44 2.40 4.78 0.61
C ASN A 44 1.62 3.81 -0.29
N LEU A 45 1.31 4.25 -1.50
CA LEU A 45 0.71 3.42 -2.53
C LEU A 45 1.78 2.51 -3.12
N ILE A 46 1.50 1.21 -3.13
CA ILE A 46 2.40 0.19 -3.66
C ILE A 46 1.79 -0.36 -4.95
N ARG A 47 2.56 -0.29 -6.03
CA ARG A 47 2.25 -0.99 -7.27
C ARG A 47 2.57 -2.46 -7.07
N PHE A 48 1.55 -3.31 -7.16
CA PHE A 48 1.77 -4.75 -7.16
C PHE A 48 2.41 -5.17 -8.49
N HIS A 49 3.34 -6.11 -8.44
CA HIS A 49 3.82 -6.80 -9.64
C HIS A 49 3.14 -8.17 -9.66
N ALA A 50 2.56 -8.54 -10.80
CA ALA A 50 1.94 -9.84 -10.94
C ALA A 50 2.97 -10.93 -10.68
N ILE A 51 2.67 -11.82 -9.74
CA ILE A 51 3.37 -13.10 -9.56
C ILE A 51 2.56 -14.17 -10.28
N GLU A 52 3.22 -15.21 -10.80
CA GLU A 52 2.53 -16.42 -11.24
C GLU A 52 1.64 -16.89 -10.07
N ASP A 53 0.37 -17.21 -10.37
CA ASP A 53 -0.67 -17.67 -9.45
C ASP A 53 -1.37 -16.63 -8.55
N PHE A 54 -1.22 -15.33 -8.77
CA PHE A 54 -2.07 -14.34 -8.09
C PHE A 54 -3.29 -13.92 -8.92
N PRO A 55 -4.53 -14.03 -8.39
CA PRO A 55 -5.74 -13.85 -9.18
C PRO A 55 -6.09 -12.40 -9.52
N MET A 56 -5.46 -11.42 -8.85
CA MET A 56 -5.78 -10.00 -9.04
C MET A 56 -4.72 -9.28 -9.87
N ARG A 57 -5.17 -8.33 -10.69
CA ARG A 57 -4.30 -7.53 -11.55
C ARG A 57 -3.87 -6.26 -10.83
N PRO A 58 -2.63 -5.79 -11.05
CA PRO A 58 -2.21 -4.49 -10.54
C PRO A 58 -2.93 -3.36 -11.28
N SER A 59 -3.30 -2.30 -10.56
CA SER A 59 -3.86 -1.10 -11.18
C SER A 59 -2.85 -0.42 -12.11
N SER A 60 -3.35 0.20 -13.19
CA SER A 60 -2.51 0.96 -14.12
C SER A 60 -1.84 2.16 -13.46
N GLU A 61 -0.69 2.58 -13.99
CA GLU A 61 0.04 3.73 -13.46
C GLU A 61 -0.79 5.01 -13.46
N GLN A 62 -1.60 5.23 -14.51
CA GLN A 62 -2.50 6.38 -14.60
C GLN A 62 -3.51 6.37 -13.46
N LEU A 63 -4.08 5.20 -13.14
CA LEU A 63 -5.07 5.04 -12.09
C LEU A 63 -4.43 5.25 -10.70
N VAL A 64 -3.26 4.64 -10.46
CA VAL A 64 -2.51 4.82 -9.22
C VAL A 64 -2.18 6.30 -8.98
N ASN A 65 -1.72 7.01 -10.02
CA ASN A 65 -1.42 8.44 -9.94
C ASN A 65 -2.68 9.28 -9.70
N ALA A 66 -3.81 8.93 -10.33
CA ALA A 66 -5.08 9.60 -10.10
C ALA A 66 -5.59 9.38 -8.65
N PHE A 67 -5.44 8.16 -8.13
CA PHE A 67 -5.78 7.81 -6.75
C PHE A 67 -4.92 8.61 -5.76
N MET A 68 -3.60 8.64 -5.98
CA MET A 68 -2.64 9.45 -5.20
C MET A 68 -3.03 10.93 -5.19
N ALA A 69 -3.27 11.51 -6.37
CA ALA A 69 -3.64 12.92 -6.51
C ALA A 69 -4.92 13.24 -5.75
N ARG A 70 -5.89 12.33 -5.74
CA ARG A 70 -7.14 12.48 -4.99
C ARG A 70 -6.92 12.51 -3.48
N LEU A 71 -6.11 11.59 -2.94
CA LEU A 71 -5.78 11.58 -1.51
C LEU A 71 -5.06 12.87 -1.10
N ASN A 72 -4.05 13.27 -1.89
CA ASN A 72 -3.28 14.49 -1.65
C ASN A 72 -4.14 15.75 -1.71
N LYS A 73 -5.07 15.85 -2.68
CA LYS A 73 -6.01 16.97 -2.79
C LYS A 73 -6.92 17.09 -1.57
N ALA A 74 -7.20 15.98 -0.89
CA ALA A 74 -8.01 15.94 0.32
C ALA A 74 -7.18 16.11 1.62
N GLY A 75 -5.88 16.42 1.52
CA GLY A 75 -5.01 16.67 2.66
C GLY A 75 -4.37 15.43 3.28
N LEU A 76 -4.62 14.23 2.74
CA LEU A 76 -3.95 13.01 3.15
C LEU A 76 -2.68 12.82 2.32
N VAL A 77 -1.51 12.96 2.95
CA VAL A 77 -0.22 12.86 2.27
C VAL A 77 -0.03 11.44 1.75
N ALA A 78 -0.05 11.30 0.42
CA ALA A 78 0.13 10.05 -0.29
C ALA A 78 1.32 10.12 -1.25
N THR A 79 2.09 9.05 -1.31
CA THR A 79 3.20 8.86 -2.26
C THR A 79 3.05 7.52 -2.95
N VAL A 80 3.58 7.41 -4.17
CA VAL A 80 3.77 6.11 -4.81
C VAL A 80 5.18 5.65 -4.48
N ARG A 81 5.32 4.45 -3.90
CA ARG A 81 6.66 3.86 -3.76
C ARG A 81 7.20 3.57 -5.16
N ALA A 82 8.30 4.24 -5.52
CA ALA A 82 9.13 3.81 -6.63
C ALA A 82 9.67 2.41 -6.31
N SER A 83 9.43 1.45 -7.20
CA SER A 83 10.06 0.14 -7.12
C SER A 83 11.55 0.38 -7.31
N ARG A 84 12.36 0.22 -6.26
CA ARG A 84 13.82 0.44 -6.33
C ARG A 84 14.59 -0.75 -6.96
N GLY A 85 13.86 -1.69 -7.54
CA GLY A 85 14.26 -2.73 -8.50
C GLY A 85 12.96 -3.23 -9.14
N GLU A 86 12.83 -3.73 -10.38
CA GLU A 86 13.75 -4.58 -11.13
C GLU A 86 14.47 -5.66 -10.31
N ASP A 87 14.09 -5.88 -9.04
CA ASP A 87 14.60 -6.96 -8.19
C ASP A 87 13.63 -8.13 -8.22
N ILE A 88 13.51 -8.69 -9.42
CA ILE A 88 13.69 -10.13 -9.70
C ILE A 88 13.75 -10.95 -8.38
N LEU A 89 12.72 -11.74 -8.07
CA LEU A 89 12.69 -12.81 -7.05
C LEU A 89 12.49 -12.45 -5.57
N ALA A 90 12.56 -11.19 -5.11
CA ALA A 90 12.46 -10.89 -3.67
C ALA A 90 11.02 -10.73 -3.14
N ALA A 91 10.01 -10.62 -4.02
CA ALA A 91 8.59 -10.61 -3.65
C ALA A 91 8.01 -12.02 -3.43
N CYS A 92 8.85 -13.07 -3.43
CA CYS A 92 8.46 -14.40 -2.99
C CYS A 92 8.05 -14.36 -1.51
N GLY A 93 6.95 -15.04 -1.19
CA GLY A 93 6.55 -15.42 0.17
C GLY A 93 7.54 -16.37 0.86
N GLN A 94 8.83 -16.05 0.89
CA GLN A 94 9.92 -16.80 1.50
C GLN A 94 10.29 -16.34 2.92
N LEU A 95 9.42 -15.58 3.58
CA LEU A 95 9.45 -15.44 5.05
C LEU A 95 8.41 -16.35 5.71
N SER A 96 8.14 -17.51 5.12
CA SER A 96 7.39 -18.58 5.79
C SER A 96 8.19 -19.88 5.78
N VAL A 97 8.69 -20.19 6.99
CA VAL A 97 9.02 -21.52 7.49
C VAL A 97 10.38 -22.08 7.02
N LYS A 98 11.46 -21.62 7.67
CA LYS A 98 12.52 -22.56 8.09
C LYS A 98 11.89 -23.60 9.03
N LYS A 99 11.24 -24.63 8.51
CA LYS A 99 11.14 -25.90 9.22
C LYS A 99 12.49 -26.55 9.04
N LYS A 100 13.29 -26.45 10.10
CA LYS A 100 14.40 -27.35 10.38
C LYS A 100 13.80 -28.77 10.30
N ASN A 101 13.91 -29.42 9.14
CA ASN A 101 13.85 -30.87 9.11
C ASN A 101 15.21 -31.31 9.61
N GLU A 102 15.25 -31.66 10.90
CA GLU A 102 16.33 -32.44 11.48
C GLU A 102 16.17 -33.85 10.91
N ALA A 103 17.21 -34.29 10.19
CA ALA A 103 17.47 -35.67 9.84
C ALA A 103 18.14 -36.39 11.02
#